data_AF-A0A2D6AIH6-F1
#
_entry.id   AF-A0A2D6AIH6-F1
#
_cell.length_a   1.000
_cell.length_b   1.000
_cell.length_c   1.000
_cell.angle_alpha   90.00
_cell.angle_beta   90.00
_cell.angle_gamma   90.00
#
_symmetry.space_group_name_H-M   'P 1'
#
loop_
_entity.id
_entity.type
_entity.pdbx_description
1 polymer ?
#
loop_
_entity_poly.entity_id
_entity_poly.type
_entity_poly.pdbx_seq_one_letter_code
_entity_poly.pdbx_strand_id
1 'polypeptide(L)'
;MIMFNHVEVEALPELKTKNIDGKRHYVISEDRCYPSVTTVMSKLPEKVKGLQEWRNRVGDKEADRVSKEARERGTKVHQMIENHLNNADIHTNL
;
A
#
# COMPACT_ATOMS: atom_id res chain seq x y z
N MET A 1 -18.90 -3.56 -22.62
CA MET A 1 -17.98 -3.57 -21.47
C MET A 1 -16.83 -4.50 -21.84
N ILE A 2 -15.58 -4.03 -21.80
CA ILE A 2 -14.43 -4.90 -22.08
C ILE A 2 -14.22 -5.77 -20.84
N MET A 3 -14.23 -7.09 -21.02
CA MET A 3 -13.91 -8.04 -19.97
C MET A 3 -12.58 -8.71 -20.30
N PHE A 4 -11.74 -8.89 -19.29
CA PHE A 4 -10.49 -9.64 -19.40
C PHE A 4 -10.79 -11.14 -19.49
N ASN A 5 -10.10 -11.84 -20.39
CA ASN A 5 -10.08 -13.30 -20.40
C ASN A 5 -9.07 -13.79 -19.35
N HIS A 6 -9.55 -14.27 -18.20
CA HIS A 6 -8.69 -14.80 -17.15
C HIS A 6 -8.30 -16.24 -17.47
N VAL A 7 -7.00 -16.48 -17.62
CA VAL A 7 -6.43 -17.81 -17.85
C VAL A 7 -6.01 -18.38 -16.51
N GLU A 8 -6.44 -19.59 -16.18
CA GLU A 8 -5.99 -20.28 -14.98
C GLU A 8 -4.47 -20.53 -15.04
N VAL A 9 -3.79 -20.21 -13.96
CA VAL A 9 -2.36 -20.44 -13.76
C VAL A 9 -2.15 -21.20 -12.46
N GLU A 10 -1.00 -21.87 -12.33
CA GLU A 10 -0.62 -22.50 -11.08
C GLU A 10 -0.66 -21.49 -9.93
N ALA A 11 -1.35 -21.84 -8.84
CA ALA A 11 -1.55 -20.96 -7.71
C ALA A 11 -0.19 -20.63 -7.08
N LEU A 12 0.08 -19.33 -6.92
CA LEU A 12 1.27 -18.88 -6.20
C LEU A 12 1.13 -19.24 -4.71
N PRO A 13 2.24 -19.58 -4.02
CA PRO A 13 2.20 -19.87 -2.60
C PRO A 13 1.76 -18.64 -1.79
N GLU A 14 0.95 -18.87 -0.76
CA GLU A 14 0.49 -17.81 0.13
C GLU A 14 1.65 -17.28 1.00
N LEU A 15 1.88 -15.96 0.95
CA LEU A 15 2.86 -15.32 1.82
C LEU A 15 2.25 -14.99 3.18
N LYS A 16 2.69 -15.71 4.21
CA LYS A 16 2.34 -15.40 5.61
C LYS A 16 2.98 -14.09 6.06
N THR A 17 2.22 -13.30 6.81
CA THR A 17 2.71 -12.03 7.37
C THR A 17 2.38 -11.91 8.86
N LYS A 18 3.19 -11.13 9.58
CA LYS A 18 2.91 -10.72 10.97
C LYS A 18 3.25 -9.24 11.16
N ASN A 19 2.58 -8.59 12.10
CA ASN A 19 2.93 -7.23 12.49
C ASN A 19 3.95 -7.26 13.65
N ILE A 20 5.09 -6.61 13.45
CA ILE A 20 6.12 -6.40 14.47
C ILE A 20 6.29 -4.88 14.56
N ASP A 21 6.11 -4.31 15.76
CA ASP A 21 6.18 -2.86 16.01
C ASP A 21 5.28 -2.04 15.08
N GLY A 22 4.06 -2.55 14.83
CA GLY A 22 3.09 -1.90 13.94
C GLY A 22 3.45 -1.94 12.45
N LYS A 23 4.46 -2.72 12.04
CA LYS A 23 4.90 -2.83 10.65
C LYS A 23 4.78 -4.25 10.13
N ARG A 24 4.34 -4.39 8.88
CA ARG A 24 4.18 -5.68 8.21
C ARG A 24 5.53 -6.33 7.94
N HIS A 25 5.69 -7.57 8.40
CA HIS A 25 6.81 -8.44 8.11
C HIS A 25 6.33 -9.74 7.45
N TYR A 26 7.06 -10.21 6.45
CA TYR A 26 6.86 -11.49 5.77
C TYR A 26 7.57 -12.60 6.54
N VAL A 27 6.85 -13.68 6.84
CA VAL A 27 7.36 -14.82 7.59
C VAL A 27 7.91 -15.85 6.62
N ILE A 28 9.21 -16.14 6.72
CA ILE A 28 9.87 -17.17 5.91
C ILE A 28 10.04 -18.47 6.71
N SER A 29 10.30 -18.34 8.01
CA SER A 29 10.32 -19.41 8.99
C SER A 29 10.08 -18.82 10.38
N GLU A 30 9.94 -19.64 11.43
CA GLU A 30 9.67 -19.17 12.81
C GLU A 30 10.65 -18.07 13.26
N ASP A 31 11.94 -18.27 12.97
CA ASP A 31 13.01 -17.35 13.38
C ASP A 31 13.40 -16.30 12.33
N ARG A 32 12.79 -16.31 11.13
CA ARG A 32 13.20 -15.45 10.02
C ARG A 32 12.02 -14.70 9.41
N CYS A 33 12.03 -13.39 9.63
CA CYS A 33 11.01 -12.48 9.13
C CYS A 33 11.67 -11.28 8.45
N TYR A 34 11.12 -10.83 7.32
CA TYR A 34 11.62 -9.66 6.58
C TYR A 34 10.60 -8.53 6.57
N PRO A 35 11.03 -7.27 6.78
CA PRO A 35 10.13 -6.13 6.68
C PRO A 35 9.59 -5.96 5.27
N SER A 36 8.41 -5.35 5.13
CA SER A 36 7.92 -4.95 3.82
C SER A 36 8.87 -3.97 3.12
N VAL A 37 8.86 -3.96 1.78
CA VAL A 37 9.59 -2.96 0.98
C VAL A 37 9.24 -1.53 1.44
N THR A 38 7.96 -1.27 1.70
CA THR A 38 7.50 0.03 2.22
C THR A 38 8.12 0.39 3.57
N THR A 39 8.35 -0.61 4.45
CA THR A 39 9.02 -0.42 5.74
C THR A 39 10.49 -0.04 5.54
N VAL A 40 11.20 -0.74 4.66
CA VAL A 40 12.60 -0.41 4.34
C VAL A 40 12.69 1.01 3.77
N MET A 41 11.86 1.32 2.77
CA MET A 41 11.84 2.64 2.13
C MET A 41 11.42 3.77 3.07
N SER A 42 10.61 3.51 4.09
CA SER A 42 10.18 4.53 5.06
C SER A 42 11.32 5.08 5.92
N LYS A 43 12.42 4.33 6.07
CA LYS A 43 13.56 4.68 6.93
C LYS A 43 14.67 5.40 6.18
N LEU A 44 14.54 5.58 4.86
CA LEU A 44 15.55 6.23 4.05
C LEU A 44 15.78 7.69 4.52
N PRO A 45 17.01 8.08 4.91
CA PRO A 45 17.28 9.38 5.52
C PRO A 45 16.83 10.57 4.67
N GLU A 46 17.06 10.51 3.37
CA GLU A 46 16.69 11.55 2.40
C GLU A 46 15.17 11.72 2.30
N LYS A 47 14.43 10.61 2.34
CA LYS A 47 12.95 10.63 2.35
C LYS A 47 12.43 11.25 3.64
N VAL A 48 12.97 10.83 4.79
CA VAL A 48 12.55 11.35 6.10
C VAL A 48 12.82 12.84 6.20
N LYS A 49 14.02 13.27 5.79
CA LYS A 49 14.40 14.69 5.75
C LYS A 49 13.48 15.49 4.83
N GLY A 50 13.26 15.04 3.59
CA GLY A 50 12.42 15.75 2.63
C GLY A 50 10.97 15.87 3.08
N LEU A 51 10.41 14.82 3.70
CA LEU A 51 9.07 14.88 4.29
C LEU A 51 9.00 15.87 5.44
N GLN A 52 10.00 15.89 6.33
CA GLN A 52 10.02 16.84 7.45
C GLN A 52 10.14 18.29 6.96
N GLU A 53 10.98 18.56 5.97
CA GLU A 53 11.10 19.89 5.36
C GLU A 53 9.80 20.36 4.71
N TRP A 54 9.12 19.45 4.00
CA TRP A 54 7.80 19.73 3.44
C TRP A 54 6.76 20.02 4.53
N ARG A 55 6.72 19.21 5.60
CA ARG A 55 5.83 19.43 6.76
C ARG A 55 6.08 20.79 7.41
N ASN A 56 7.34 21.15 7.64
CA ASN A 56 7.72 22.45 8.20
C ASN A 56 7.26 23.61 7.29
N ARG A 57 7.25 23.41 5.96
CA ARG A 57 6.82 24.42 4.99
C ARG A 57 5.31 24.63 4.96
N VAL A 58 4.51 23.57 5.05
CA VAL A 58 3.03 23.64 4.92
C VAL A 58 2.30 23.69 6.26
N GLY A 59 2.97 23.30 7.35
CA GLY A 59 2.41 23.17 8.69
C GLY A 59 1.77 21.80 8.94
N ASP A 60 1.88 21.29 10.18
CA ASP A 60 1.47 19.92 10.52
C ASP A 60 0.01 19.61 10.21
N LYS A 61 -0.92 20.53 10.55
CA LYS A 61 -2.36 20.33 10.29
C LYS A 61 -2.66 20.13 8.81
N GLU A 62 -2.03 20.94 7.97
CA GLU A 62 -2.23 20.88 6.52
C GLU A 62 -1.51 19.66 5.92
N ALA A 63 -0.31 19.34 6.41
CA ALA A 63 0.39 18.13 6.02
C ALA A 63 -0.43 16.87 6.33
N ASP A 64 -1.07 16.81 7.49
CA ASP A 64 -1.92 15.69 7.89
C ASP A 64 -3.19 15.62 7.02
N ARG A 65 -3.83 16.76 6.73
CA ARG A 65 -4.98 16.82 5.82
C ARG A 65 -4.63 16.29 4.43
N VAL A 66 -3.55 16.80 3.84
CA VAL A 66 -3.07 16.38 2.50
C VAL A 66 -2.70 14.91 2.50
N SER A 67 -1.98 14.43 3.53
CA SER A 67 -1.58 13.03 3.64
C SER A 67 -2.79 12.09 3.74
N LYS A 68 -3.81 12.48 4.52
CA LYS A 68 -5.06 11.72 4.66
C LYS A 68 -5.80 11.64 3.32
N GLU A 69 -6.02 12.77 2.66
CA GLU A 69 -6.70 12.81 1.36
C GLU A 69 -5.97 12.00 0.29
N ALA A 70 -4.64 12.10 0.25
CA ALA A 70 -3.82 11.32 -0.69
C ALA A 70 -3.95 9.82 -0.43
N ARG A 71 -3.93 9.38 0.83
CA ARG A 71 -4.10 7.97 1.21
C ARG A 71 -5.48 7.43 0.81
N GLU A 72 -6.53 8.19 1.11
CA GLU A 72 -7.92 7.80 0.81
C GLU A 72 -8.14 7.69 -0.71
N ARG A 73 -7.70 8.70 -1.47
CA ARG A 73 -7.75 8.68 -2.94
C ARG A 73 -6.96 7.50 -3.51
N GLY A 74 -5.74 7.29 -3.02
CA GLY A 74 -4.91 6.17 -3.46
C GLY A 74 -5.58 4.82 -3.22
N THR A 75 -6.23 4.64 -2.06
CA THR A 75 -6.97 3.41 -1.73
C THR A 75 -8.12 3.19 -2.71
N LYS A 76 -8.93 4.22 -2.97
CA LYS A 76 -10.05 4.13 -3.92
C LYS A 76 -9.58 3.81 -5.33
N VAL A 77 -8.52 4.47 -5.80
CA VAL A 77 -7.97 4.23 -7.15
C VAL A 77 -7.47 2.80 -7.30
N HIS A 78 -6.71 2.27 -6.33
CA HIS A 78 -6.25 0.88 -6.40
C HIS A 78 -7.43 -0.10 -6.39
N GLN A 79 -8.47 0.15 -5.59
CA GLN A 79 -9.67 -0.69 -5.59
C GLN A 79 -10.40 -0.68 -6.93
N MET A 80 -10.58 0.50 -7.54
CA MET A 80 -11.22 0.62 -8.87
C MET A 80 -10.43 -0.17 -9.93
N ILE A 81 -9.10 -0.06 -9.91
CA ILE A 81 -8.22 -0.79 -10.84
C ILE A 81 -8.34 -2.29 -10.60
N GLU A 82 -8.25 -2.74 -9.35
CA GLU A 82 -8.40 -4.15 -9.00
C GLU A 82 -9.75 -4.71 -9.45
N ASN A 83 -10.85 -4.00 -9.18
CA ASN A 83 -12.18 -4.39 -9.62
C ASN A 83 -12.25 -4.50 -11.14
N HIS A 84 -11.72 -3.50 -11.85
CA HIS A 84 -11.69 -3.51 -13.32
C HIS A 84 -10.92 -4.72 -13.87
N LEU A 85 -9.73 -5.01 -13.32
CA LEU A 85 -8.92 -6.17 -13.72
C LEU A 85 -9.59 -7.49 -13.41
N ASN A 86 -10.36 -7.55 -12.32
CA ASN A 86 -11.11 -8.74 -11.89
C ASN A 86 -12.49 -8.86 -12.55
N ASN A 87 -12.82 -8.03 -13.56
CA ASN A 87 -14.15 -7.97 -14.18
C ASN A 87 -15.29 -7.73 -13.18
N ALA A 88 -15.00 -7.17 -12.00
CA ALA A 88 -15.98 -6.79 -11.00
C ALA A 88 -16.55 -5.41 -11.31
N ASP A 89 -17.75 -5.13 -10.80
CA ASP A 89 -18.37 -3.82 -10.96
C ASP A 89 -17.58 -2.75 -10.19
N ILE A 90 -17.32 -1.63 -10.86
CA ILE A 90 -16.58 -0.49 -10.34
C ILE A 90 -17.45 0.40 -9.45
N HIS A 91 -18.77 0.24 -9.50
CA HIS A 91 -19.72 1.07 -8.76
C HIS A 91 -20.08 0.54 -7.37
N THR A 92 -19.69 -0.68 -7.03
CA THR A 92 -20.24 -1.35 -5.84
C THR A 92 -19.68 -0.86 -4.50
N ASN A 93 -18.61 -0.05 -4.46
CA ASN A 93 -17.95 0.35 -3.21
C ASN A 93 -17.20 1.71 -3.28
N LEU A 94 -17.83 2.76 -3.85
CA LEU A 94 -17.24 4.11 -3.93
C LEU A 94 -17.74 5.12 -2.89
#